data_AF-A0A940PI83-F1
#
_entry.id   AF-A0A940PI83-F1
#
_cell.length_a   1.000
_cell.length_b   1.000
_cell.length_c   1.000
_cell.angle_alpha   90.00
_cell.angle_beta   90.00
_cell.angle_gamma   90.00
#
_symmetry.space_group_name_H-M   'P 1'
#
loop_
_entity.id
_entity.type
_entity.pdbx_description
1 polymer ?
#
loop_
_entity_poly.entity_id
_entity_poly.type
_entity_poly.pdbx_seq_one_letter_code
_entity_poly.pdbx_strand_id
1 'polypeptide(L)' 'MEIDGHHFGQILAGIAQVKACKDKPSVLIAKTVKGKGISFMERGNEFYGEKLSKAEIQLAKQELLG' A
#
# COMPACT_ATOMS: atom_id res chain seq x y z
N MET A 1 -15.16 2.44 -7.73
CA MET A 1 -13.97 2.45 -8.61
C MET A 1 -12.88 1.64 -7.94
N GLU A 2 -12.24 0.74 -8.67
CA GLU A 2 -11.13 -0.07 -8.18
C GLU A 2 -9.84 0.32 -8.90
N ILE A 3 -8.72 0.38 -8.18
CA ILE A 3 -7.39 0.68 -8.71
C ILE A 3 -6.34 -0.25 -8.13
N ASP A 4 -5.19 -0.36 -8.79
CA ASP A 4 -3.96 -0.83 -8.16
C ASP A 4 -3.40 0.25 -7.23
N GLY A 5 -3.38 -0.07 -5.93
CA GLY A 5 -2.90 0.83 -4.88
C GLY A 5 -1.38 1.02 -4.85
N HIS A 6 -0.63 0.31 -5.69
CA HIS A 6 0.82 0.51 -5.88
C HIS A 6 1.16 1.21 -7.19
N HIS A 7 0.16 1.56 -8.00
CA HIS A 7 0.36 2.22 -9.29
C HIS A 7 0.01 3.71 -9.20
N PHE A 8 1.01 4.57 -9.02
CA PHE A 8 0.83 6.03 -8.84
C PHE A 8 -0.08 6.69 -9.89
N GLY A 9 0.06 6.32 -11.17
CA GLY A 9 -0.80 6.85 -12.23
C GLY A 9 -2.29 6.56 -12.02
N GLN A 10 -2.65 5.36 -11.54
CA GLN A 10 -4.04 4.99 -11.27
C GLN A 10 -4.57 5.66 -10.01
N ILE A 11 -3.71 5.84 -8.99
CA ILE A 11 -4.05 6.58 -7.77
C ILE A 11 -4.40 8.03 -8.11
N LEU A 12 -3.53 8.72 -8.87
CA LEU A 12 -3.75 10.12 -9.23
C LEU A 12 -5.00 10.31 -10.10
N ALA A 13 -5.18 9.46 -11.11
CA ALA A 13 -6.37 9.48 -11.97
C ALA A 13 -7.65 9.18 -11.15
N GLY A 14 -7.60 8.18 -10.28
CA GLY A 14 -8.73 7.81 -9.42
C GLY A 14 -9.12 8.92 -8.45
N ILE A 15 -8.14 9.58 -7.81
CA ILE A 15 -8.39 10.74 -6.95
C ILE A 15 -9.04 11.88 -7.75
N ALA A 16 -8.57 12.16 -8.96
CA ALA A 16 -9.15 13.21 -9.80
C ALA A 16 -10.62 12.91 -10.14
N GLN A 17 -10.93 11.66 -10.49
CA GLN A 17 -12.31 11.23 -10.79
C GLN A 17 -13.22 11.30 -9.55
N VAL A 18 -12.75 10.86 -8.39
CA VAL A 18 -13.50 10.99 -7.12
C VAL A 18 -13.79 12.46 -6.80
N LYS A 19 -12.80 13.35 -6.98
CA LYS A 19 -12.97 14.81 -6.76
C LYS A 19 -13.95 15.46 -7.75
N ALA A 20 -14.09 14.91 -8.94
CA ALA A 20 -15.01 15.40 -9.97
C ALA A 20 -16.48 15.05 -9.67
N CYS A 21 -16.75 14.00 -8.88
CA CYS A 21 -18.11 13.67 -8.43
C CYS A 21 -18.55 14.67 -7.34
N LYS A 22 -19.59 15.46 -7.59
CA LYS A 22 -20.07 16.52 -6.68
C LYS A 22 -21.44 16.25 -6.07
N ASP A 23 -22.18 15.32 -6.65
CA ASP A 23 -23.57 15.00 -6.36
C ASP A 23 -23.74 13.97 -5.23
N LYS A 24 -22.67 13.26 -4.86
CA LYS A 24 -22.71 12.17 -3.88
C LYS A 24 -21.34 11.86 -3.26
N PRO A 25 -21.32 11.20 -2.10
CA PRO A 25 -20.09 10.60 -1.57
C PRO A 25 -19.48 9.62 -2.57
N SER A 26 -18.15 9.57 -2.60
CA SER A 26 -17.40 8.73 -3.52
C SER A 26 -16.36 7.92 -2.76
N VAL A 27 -16.15 6.66 -3.19
CA VAL A 27 -15.16 5.75 -2.62
C VAL A 27 -14.21 5.26 -3.72
N LEU A 28 -12.92 5.21 -3.39
CA LEU A 28 -11.87 4.65 -4.22
C LEU A 28 -11.32 3.41 -3.51
N ILE A 29 -11.54 2.24 -4.10
CA ILE A 29 -11.07 0.96 -3.56
C ILE A 29 -9.69 0.68 -4.15
N ALA A 30 -8.65 0.75 -3.32
CA ALA A 30 -7.28 0.49 -3.73
C ALA A 30 -6.87 -0.94 -3.35
N LYS A 31 -6.56 -1.77 -4.36
CA LYS A 31 -6.00 -3.11 -4.15
C LYS A 31 -4.53 -2.99 -3.76
N THR A 32 -4.19 -3.41 -2.55
CA THR A 32 -2.82 -3.32 -2.03
C THR A 32 -2.29 -4.68 -1.61
N VAL A 33 -1.00 -4.72 -1.28
CA VAL A 33 -0.31 -5.86 -0.69
C VAL A 33 0.19 -5.36 0.65
N LYS A 34 -0.30 -5.96 1.74
CA LYS A 34 0.19 -5.66 3.08
C LYS A 34 1.67 -6.03 3.16
N GLY A 35 2.50 -5.14 3.70
CA GLY A 35 3.95 -5.34 3.78
C GLY A 35 4.68 -5.24 2.43
N LYS A 36 4.08 -4.61 1.40
CA LYS A 36 4.68 -4.48 0.05
C LYS A 36 6.13 -4.01 0.12
N GLY A 37 7.02 -4.69 -0.59
CA GLY A 37 8.43 -4.34 -0.70
C GLY A 37 9.34 -4.97 0.37
N ILE A 38 8.77 -5.70 1.33
CA ILE A 38 9.54 -6.47 2.32
C ILE A 38 9.10 -7.93 2.23
N SER A 39 9.99 -8.80 1.76
CA SER A 39 9.69 -10.16 1.33
C SER A 39 8.99 -11.00 2.41
N PHE A 40 9.47 -10.92 3.65
CA PHE A 40 8.93 -11.65 4.80
C PHE A 40 7.65 -11.04 5.38
N MET A 41 7.28 -9.82 4.96
CA MET A 41 6.04 -9.15 5.40
C MET A 41 4.94 -9.17 4.33
N GLU A 42 5.26 -9.46 3.07
CA GLU A 42 4.26 -9.43 2.00
C GLU A 42 3.15 -10.46 2.22
N ARG A 43 1.90 -9.99 2.23
CA ARG A 43 0.67 -10.80 2.41
C ARG A 43 0.57 -11.52 3.76
N GLY A 44 1.51 -11.29 4.68
CA GLY A 44 1.54 -11.84 6.03
C GLY A 44 0.65 -11.09 7.03
N ASN A 45 0.21 -11.80 8.07
CA ASN A 45 -0.48 -11.21 9.22
C ASN A 45 0.37 -11.18 10.49
N GLU A 46 1.51 -11.86 10.48
CA GLU A 46 2.44 -12.07 11.58
C GLU A 46 2.97 -10.73 12.14
N PHE A 47 3.06 -9.71 11.28
CA PHE A 47 3.58 -8.40 11.63
C PHE A 47 2.48 -7.35 11.90
N TYR A 48 1.23 -7.78 12.07
CA TYR A 48 0.14 -6.85 12.40
C TYR A 48 0.26 -6.37 13.84
N GLY A 49 0.70 -5.13 14.03
CA GLY A 49 0.82 -4.52 15.36
C GLY A 49 2.07 -4.95 16.14
N GLU A 50 2.89 -5.83 15.56
CA GLU A 50 4.13 -6.31 16.16
C GLU A 50 5.31 -5.38 15.87
N LYS A 51 6.29 -5.37 16.78
CA LYS A 51 7.56 -4.66 16.59
C LYS A 51 8.56 -5.57 15.88
N LEU A 52 9.23 -5.03 14.86
CA LEU A 52 10.35 -5.71 14.22
C LEU A 52 11.58 -5.72 15.14
N SER A 53 12.30 -6.83 15.12
CA SER A 53 13.64 -6.96 15.70
C SER A 53 14.67 -6.14 14.92
N LYS A 54 15.84 -5.90 15.51
CA LYS A 54 16.94 -5.20 14.84
C LYS A 54 17.40 -5.89 13.55
N ALA A 55 17.37 -7.23 13.54
CA ALA A 55 17.77 -8.01 12.37
C ALA A 55 16.74 -7.88 11.23
N GLU A 56 15.45 -7.96 11.53
CA GLU A 56 14.37 -7.78 10.55
C GLU A 56 14.35 -6.35 9.99
N ILE A 57 14.61 -5.34 10.82
CA ILE A 57 14.75 -3.95 10.34
C ILE A 57 15.92 -3.83 9.35
N GLN A 58 17.06 -4.47 9.64
CA GLN A 58 18.22 -4.40 8.76
C GLN A 58 17.93 -5.08 7.41
N LEU A 59 17.26 -6.24 7.43
CA LEU A 59 16.84 -6.94 6.21
C LEU A 59 15.84 -6.11 5.39
N ALA A 60 14.80 -5.58 6.04
CA ALA A 60 13.81 -4.73 5.38
C ALA A 60 14.44 -3.49 4.72
N LYS A 61 15.42 -2.85 5.37
CA LYS A 61 16.17 -1.74 4.78
C LYS A 61 16.96 -2.17 3.55
N GLN A 62 17.61 -3.33 3.60
CA GLN A 62 18.34 -3.86 2.46
C GLN A 62 17.41 -4.13 1.27
N GLU A 63 16.21 -4.66 1.50
CA GLU A 63 15.24 -4.93 0.43
C GLU A 63 14.61 -3.67 -0.16
N LEU A 64 14.44 -2.61 0.64
CA LEU A 64 13.83 -1.35 0.19
C LEU A 64 14.81 -0.36 -0.44
N LEU A 65 16.08 -0.38 -0.02
CA LEU A 65 17.09 0.62 -0.38
C LEU A 65 18.26 0.06 -1.20
N GLY A 66 18.40 -1.26 -1.24
CA GLY A 66 19.41 -1.95 -2.06
C GLY A 66 18.91 -2.16 -3.49
#